data_AF-A0A9X7TUQ5-F1
#
_entry.id   AF-A0A9X7TUQ5-F1
#
_cell.length_a   1.000
_cell.length_b   1.000
_cell.length_c   1.000
_cell.angle_alpha   90.00
_cell.angle_beta   90.00
_cell.angle_gamma   90.00
#
_symmetry.space_group_name_H-M   'P 1'
#
loop_
_entity.id
_entity.type
_entity.pdbx_description
1 polymer ?
#
loop_
_entity_poly.entity_id
_entity_poly.type
_entity_poly.pdbx_seq_one_letter_code
_entity_poly.pdbx_strand_id
1 'polypeptide(L)'
;MLNFLKNFFLNLKQKQYQDSLVFPSDNLPLFPYVDENTLAEHPLIDEYNLARVYSLNNYLNHKIYHSNRHKSLEKYYQNMESLHWIALVSDIGWPFGNKNKPAVLLEKVFAVDSDNNCKLLERHVWLNTKYIKHTITNPQSIAVGDAIKGVSNIGIYFGPKKEVKYELRETVILGAGIFVGPDERNDQKTDISHKFITDYDRHNDWILKINNKKNDTFFSKSPTTHELTSLLALSGTAFTNYQRSKHQSYIERSLAHKAIKKRKQKAKSPNFTREVKNIKHSVHQTINHTRSLQRYHAQFSRYFYYNDQNGNFVPCVKFVDIFNELNESVSQNAFFKINPPLIKLGRLKPGMKISFSTRAKLPNQSEDKDQIIEISTNYPTKLSPIPDTNDALVGMIMRDRNDQTPDHLIFLEKYKEWCQTNNQPLTQNINPAKVKSFNKEEISQQLNLTGMQLEKIIQKLQLKPAYTNANEEYFNENSIKQIEKELHLRQMLRNIRRNKVMTRESFIDKSQITKASKINHTILMTSYGQYYTEELDIYTARDIKNMITEAKTIPLNFYLKVRDVDNNRLNYIKAKNIKEFRLFNSSETYHIK
;
A
#
# COMPACT_ATOMS: atom_id res chain seq x y z
N MET A 1 -17.01 24.03 2.59
CA MET A 1 -16.03 23.95 1.50
C MET A 1 -15.13 22.70 1.59
N LEU A 2 -14.38 22.47 2.68
CA LEU A 2 -13.59 21.24 2.88
C LEU A 2 -14.39 19.92 2.75
N ASN A 3 -15.66 19.90 3.17
CA ASN A 3 -16.53 18.71 3.09
C ASN A 3 -17.04 18.41 1.68
N PHE A 4 -17.08 19.38 0.76
CA PHE A 4 -17.51 19.15 -0.62
C PHE A 4 -16.41 18.45 -1.42
N LEU A 5 -15.17 18.91 -1.30
CA LEU A 5 -13.98 18.26 -1.87
C LEU A 5 -13.73 16.87 -1.27
N LYS A 6 -13.89 16.72 0.06
CA LYS A 6 -13.78 15.39 0.69
C LYS A 6 -14.82 14.42 0.14
N ASN A 7 -16.07 14.86 -0.03
CA ASN A 7 -17.14 14.01 -0.58
C ASN A 7 -17.02 13.79 -2.09
N PHE A 8 -16.47 14.73 -2.86
CA PHE A 8 -16.18 14.55 -4.29
C PHE A 8 -15.05 13.51 -4.49
N PHE A 9 -13.96 13.59 -3.72
CA PHE A 9 -12.88 12.60 -3.76
C PHE A 9 -13.25 11.25 -3.11
N LEU A 10 -14.12 11.22 -2.09
CA LEU A 10 -14.68 9.98 -1.56
C LEU A 10 -15.65 9.33 -2.55
N ASN A 11 -16.47 10.10 -3.27
CA ASN A 11 -17.35 9.57 -4.31
C ASN A 11 -16.57 9.13 -5.57
N LEU A 12 -15.46 9.77 -5.92
CA LEU A 12 -14.54 9.29 -6.97
C LEU A 12 -13.85 7.98 -6.54
N LYS A 13 -13.40 7.88 -5.28
CA LYS A 13 -12.84 6.62 -4.74
C LYS A 13 -13.88 5.52 -4.57
N GLN A 14 -15.15 5.83 -4.30
CA GLN A 14 -16.22 4.85 -4.17
C GLN A 14 -16.80 4.41 -5.52
N LYS A 15 -16.94 5.32 -6.51
CA LYS A 15 -17.34 4.96 -7.88
C LYS A 15 -16.25 4.19 -8.65
N GLN A 16 -14.96 4.52 -8.46
CA GLN A 16 -13.87 3.76 -9.10
C GLN A 16 -13.72 2.31 -8.61
N TYR A 17 -14.35 1.93 -7.49
CA TYR A 17 -14.27 0.58 -6.93
C TYR A 17 -15.54 -0.27 -7.13
N GLN A 18 -16.63 0.31 -7.66
CA GLN A 18 -17.86 -0.44 -7.94
C GLN A 18 -18.27 -0.48 -9.41
N ASP A 19 -17.74 0.40 -10.26
CA ASP A 19 -17.94 0.26 -11.71
C ASP A 19 -16.76 -0.48 -12.33
N SER A 20 -17.06 -1.35 -13.29
CA SER A 20 -16.08 -2.04 -14.11
C SER A 20 -14.94 -1.10 -14.52
N LEU A 21 -13.68 -1.44 -14.19
CA LEU A 21 -12.49 -0.78 -14.75
C LEU A 21 -12.54 -0.86 -16.29
N VAL A 22 -13.22 0.11 -16.91
CA VAL A 22 -13.20 0.41 -18.33
C VAL A 22 -12.00 1.33 -18.50
N PHE A 23 -10.85 0.75 -18.79
CA PHE A 23 -9.68 1.53 -19.19
C PHE A 23 -10.02 2.22 -20.52
N PRO A 24 -9.82 3.54 -20.65
CA PRO A 24 -10.02 4.22 -21.93
C PRO A 24 -9.14 3.57 -23.00
N SER A 25 -9.60 3.60 -24.25
CA SER A 25 -8.88 2.98 -25.36
C SER A 25 -7.42 3.44 -25.40
N ASP A 26 -6.48 2.50 -25.49
CA ASP A 26 -5.04 2.73 -25.57
C ASP A 26 -4.63 3.56 -26.82
N ASN A 27 -5.59 3.95 -27.67
CA ASN A 27 -5.38 4.65 -28.94
C ASN A 27 -5.76 6.13 -28.91
N LEU A 28 -6.36 6.62 -27.83
CA LEU A 28 -6.86 7.99 -27.77
C LEU A 28 -5.74 8.97 -27.36
N PRO A 29 -5.63 10.13 -28.03
CA PRO A 29 -4.69 11.20 -27.66
C PRO A 29 -5.22 11.97 -26.44
N LEU A 30 -5.13 11.33 -25.28
CA LEU A 30 -5.49 11.89 -23.98
C LEU A 30 -4.23 12.32 -23.23
N PHE A 31 -4.19 13.58 -22.85
CA PHE A 31 -3.09 14.25 -22.16
C PHE A 31 -3.60 14.96 -20.91
N PRO A 32 -2.74 15.25 -19.92
CA PRO A 32 -3.15 16.06 -18.77
C PRO A 32 -3.66 17.44 -19.22
N TYR A 33 -4.79 17.84 -18.66
CA TYR A 33 -5.54 19.03 -19.03
C TYR A 33 -6.14 19.68 -17.78
N VAL A 34 -6.10 21.01 -17.71
CA VAL A 34 -6.74 21.82 -16.69
C VAL A 34 -7.66 22.82 -17.38
N ASP A 35 -8.87 22.99 -16.86
CA ASP A 35 -9.81 23.99 -17.34
C ASP A 35 -9.40 25.40 -16.83
N GLU A 36 -9.52 26.39 -17.72
CA GLU A 36 -9.22 27.80 -17.43
C GLU A 36 -10.09 28.36 -16.29
N ASN A 37 -11.35 27.94 -16.16
CA ASN A 37 -12.21 28.41 -15.06
C ASN A 37 -11.72 27.87 -13.72
N THR A 38 -11.26 26.61 -13.68
CA THR A 38 -10.62 26.00 -12.50
C THR A 38 -9.41 26.81 -12.03
N LEU A 39 -8.60 27.35 -12.96
CA LEU A 39 -7.45 28.19 -12.63
C LEU A 39 -7.85 29.59 -12.13
N ALA A 40 -8.98 30.13 -12.59
CA ALA A 40 -9.51 31.41 -12.12
C ALA A 40 -10.02 31.32 -10.65
N GLU A 41 -10.55 30.16 -10.24
CA GLU A 41 -11.00 29.90 -8.88
C GLU A 41 -9.85 29.46 -7.93
N HIS A 42 -8.83 28.79 -8.47
CA HIS A 42 -7.72 28.20 -7.72
C HIS A 42 -6.36 28.42 -8.44
N PRO A 43 -5.71 29.59 -8.28
CA PRO A 43 -4.59 30.03 -9.15
C PRO A 43 -3.21 29.39 -8.83
N LEU A 44 -3.11 28.13 -8.42
CA LEU A 44 -1.86 27.55 -7.87
C LEU A 44 -1.33 26.30 -8.59
N ILE A 45 -0.03 26.06 -8.39
CA ILE A 45 0.81 24.91 -8.79
C ILE A 45 0.14 23.54 -8.58
N ASP A 46 -0.73 23.43 -7.57
CA ASP A 46 -1.38 22.19 -7.17
C ASP A 46 -2.31 21.62 -8.26
N GLU A 47 -3.02 22.47 -9.01
CA GLU A 47 -3.97 22.00 -10.03
C GLU A 47 -3.26 21.32 -11.22
N TYR A 48 -2.12 21.86 -11.64
CA TYR A 48 -1.28 21.23 -12.65
C TYR A 48 -0.74 19.88 -12.19
N ASN A 49 -0.31 19.78 -10.93
CA ASN A 49 0.14 18.52 -10.33
C ASN A 49 -1.01 17.52 -10.18
N LEU A 50 -2.23 17.95 -9.84
CA LEU A 50 -3.41 17.10 -9.77
C LEU A 50 -3.80 16.55 -11.15
N ALA A 51 -3.82 17.37 -12.19
CA ALA A 51 -4.07 16.93 -13.56
C ALA A 51 -3.01 15.93 -14.05
N ARG A 52 -1.73 16.15 -13.69
CA ARG A 52 -0.65 15.21 -13.93
C ARG A 52 -0.87 13.87 -13.20
N VAL A 53 -1.20 13.90 -11.91
CA VAL A 53 -1.46 12.67 -11.13
C VAL A 53 -2.67 11.92 -11.68
N TYR A 54 -3.69 12.63 -12.17
CA TYR A 54 -4.83 12.01 -12.84
C TYR A 54 -4.41 11.24 -14.10
N SER A 55 -3.49 11.79 -14.92
CA SER A 55 -3.03 11.12 -16.14
C SER A 55 -2.31 9.79 -15.83
N LEU A 56 -1.63 9.68 -14.69
CA LEU A 56 -0.95 8.46 -14.26
C LEU A 56 -1.89 7.27 -14.12
N ASN A 57 -3.08 7.51 -13.58
CA ASN A 57 -4.06 6.48 -13.26
C ASN A 57 -5.00 6.16 -14.43
N ASN A 58 -5.20 7.13 -15.33
CA ASN A 58 -6.25 7.05 -16.33
C ASN A 58 -5.72 6.98 -17.77
N TYR A 59 -4.53 7.54 -18.04
CA TYR A 59 -4.03 7.70 -19.42
C TYR A 59 -2.79 6.89 -19.74
N LEU A 60 -1.98 6.50 -18.76
CA LEU A 60 -0.83 5.63 -19.01
C LEU A 60 -1.27 4.21 -19.38
N ASN A 61 -0.47 3.55 -20.21
CA ASN A 61 -0.70 2.17 -20.61
C ASN A 61 -0.44 1.22 -19.42
N HIS A 62 -1.37 0.28 -19.24
CA HIS A 62 -1.26 -0.78 -18.24
C HIS A 62 -0.94 -2.15 -18.87
N LYS A 63 -0.80 -2.24 -20.19
CA LYS A 63 -0.52 -3.51 -20.90
C LYS A 63 0.92 -3.53 -21.41
N ILE A 64 1.62 -4.67 -21.24
CA ILE A 64 2.90 -4.87 -21.92
C ILE A 64 2.66 -5.14 -23.40
N TYR A 65 3.20 -4.26 -24.24
CA TYR A 65 3.39 -4.50 -25.66
C TYR A 65 4.79 -5.06 -25.87
N HIS A 66 4.90 -6.40 -25.85
CA HIS A 66 6.14 -7.06 -26.21
C HIS A 66 6.35 -6.92 -27.72
N SER A 67 7.56 -6.53 -28.12
CA SER A 67 8.03 -6.45 -29.52
C SER A 67 7.31 -5.47 -30.45
N ASN A 68 7.40 -4.16 -30.20
CA ASN A 68 7.33 -3.23 -31.32
C ASN A 68 8.74 -3.05 -31.90
N ARG A 69 8.91 -3.34 -33.20
CA ARG A 69 10.12 -2.96 -33.95
C ARG A 69 10.10 -1.46 -34.31
N HIS A 70 9.16 -0.72 -33.73
CA HIS A 70 8.82 0.67 -34.02
C HIS A 70 8.64 0.96 -35.52
N LYS A 71 8.03 0.01 -36.25
CA LYS A 71 7.90 0.09 -37.72
C LYS A 71 7.14 1.32 -38.19
N SER A 72 6.28 1.93 -37.37
CA SER A 72 5.60 3.16 -37.78
C SER A 72 6.56 4.33 -37.99
N LEU A 73 7.77 4.25 -37.42
CA LEU A 73 8.84 5.24 -37.57
C LEU A 73 9.67 5.03 -38.84
N GLU A 74 9.59 3.86 -39.48
CA GLU A 74 10.39 3.45 -40.65
C GLU A 74 10.31 4.44 -41.80
N LYS A 75 9.10 4.93 -42.11
CA LYS A 75 8.89 5.87 -43.21
C LYS A 75 9.66 7.19 -43.02
N TYR A 76 9.76 7.68 -41.78
CA TYR A 76 10.47 8.92 -41.49
C TYR A 76 11.98 8.72 -41.60
N TYR A 77 12.48 7.54 -41.22
CA TYR A 77 13.88 7.16 -41.44
C TYR A 77 14.21 7.07 -42.94
N GLN A 78 13.38 6.39 -43.73
CA GLN A 78 13.59 6.20 -45.17
C GLN A 78 13.53 7.52 -45.94
N ASN A 79 12.59 8.40 -45.59
CA ASN A 79 12.42 9.70 -46.23
C ASN A 79 13.36 10.78 -45.69
N MET A 80 14.15 10.49 -44.65
CA MET A 80 14.96 11.47 -43.91
C MET A 80 14.15 12.67 -43.41
N GLU A 81 12.90 12.42 -43.03
CA GLU A 81 11.97 13.42 -42.52
C GLU A 81 12.05 13.52 -41.00
N SER A 82 12.05 14.75 -40.48
CA SER A 82 11.91 14.98 -39.05
C SER A 82 10.47 14.71 -38.61
N LEU A 83 10.32 13.94 -37.54
CA LEU A 83 9.03 13.62 -36.94
C LEU A 83 8.66 14.65 -35.87
N HIS A 84 7.54 15.35 -36.06
CA HIS A 84 6.86 16.08 -35.00
C HIS A 84 5.98 15.13 -34.19
N TRP A 85 6.15 15.11 -32.87
CA TRP A 85 5.45 14.17 -32.02
C TRP A 85 5.02 14.74 -30.67
N ILE A 86 4.02 14.09 -30.09
CA ILE A 86 3.58 14.29 -28.71
C ILE A 86 3.38 12.92 -28.03
N ALA A 87 3.72 12.85 -26.74
CA ALA A 87 3.59 11.62 -25.96
C ALA A 87 3.31 11.92 -24.47
N LEU A 88 2.98 10.88 -23.71
CA LEU A 88 2.96 10.91 -22.25
C LEU A 88 4.27 10.41 -21.67
N VAL A 89 4.81 11.13 -20.69
CA VAL A 89 5.98 10.70 -19.92
C VAL A 89 5.56 9.63 -18.94
N SER A 90 6.12 8.43 -19.08
CA SER A 90 5.70 7.24 -18.32
C SER A 90 6.71 6.83 -17.25
N ASP A 91 8.00 7.03 -17.53
CA ASP A 91 9.09 6.60 -16.67
C ASP A 91 10.43 7.20 -17.11
N ILE A 92 11.45 7.04 -16.27
CA ILE A 92 12.86 7.22 -16.65
C ILE A 92 13.66 6.01 -16.19
N GLY A 93 14.48 5.46 -17.08
CA GLY A 93 15.19 4.23 -16.76
C GLY A 93 16.25 3.83 -17.76
N TRP A 94 16.74 2.61 -17.55
CA TRP A 94 17.82 1.99 -18.30
C TRP A 94 17.26 0.90 -19.21
N PRO A 95 16.88 1.19 -20.45
CA PRO A 95 16.35 0.14 -21.32
C PRO A 95 17.42 -0.88 -21.75
N PHE A 96 18.73 -0.57 -21.64
CA PHE A 96 19.82 -1.38 -22.23
C PHE A 96 21.12 -1.51 -21.40
N GLY A 97 21.04 -1.55 -20.06
CA GLY A 97 22.16 -2.01 -19.20
C GLY A 97 23.38 -1.10 -19.02
N ASN A 98 23.52 0.00 -19.77
CA ASN A 98 24.61 0.97 -19.56
C ASN A 98 24.16 2.10 -18.63
N LYS A 99 24.71 2.17 -17.40
CA LYS A 99 24.33 3.08 -16.30
C LYS A 99 24.63 4.58 -16.50
N ASN A 100 25.14 5.02 -17.65
CA ASN A 100 25.64 6.40 -17.82
C ASN A 100 24.79 7.31 -18.73
N LYS A 101 23.72 6.81 -19.36
CA LYS A 101 22.83 7.54 -20.28
C LYS A 101 21.34 7.17 -20.14
N PRO A 102 20.58 7.81 -19.23
CA PRO A 102 19.18 7.43 -18.96
C PRO A 102 18.30 7.67 -20.19
N ALA A 103 17.19 6.95 -20.28
CA ALA A 103 16.18 7.18 -21.30
C ALA A 103 14.81 7.44 -20.67
N VAL A 104 14.06 8.36 -21.25
CA VAL A 104 12.68 8.65 -20.87
C VAL A 104 11.77 7.70 -21.64
N LEU A 105 10.86 7.03 -20.93
CA LEU A 105 9.83 6.23 -21.56
C LEU A 105 8.67 7.14 -21.97
N LEU A 106 8.45 7.21 -23.28
CA LEU A 106 7.33 7.88 -23.89
C LEU A 106 6.25 6.85 -24.19
N GLU A 107 5.04 7.07 -23.69
CA GLU A 107 3.87 6.25 -24.01
C GLU A 107 2.89 7.01 -24.88
N LYS A 108 2.14 6.26 -25.69
CA LYS A 108 1.15 6.82 -26.63
C LYS A 108 1.77 7.95 -27.47
N VAL A 109 2.79 7.61 -28.24
CA VAL A 109 3.48 8.54 -29.12
C VAL A 109 2.62 8.77 -30.36
N PHE A 110 2.19 10.00 -30.57
CA PHE A 110 1.43 10.44 -31.74
C PHE A 110 2.32 11.28 -32.65
N ALA A 111 2.19 11.08 -33.96
CA ALA A 111 2.61 12.08 -34.94
C ALA A 111 1.66 13.28 -34.84
N VAL A 112 2.21 14.48 -34.97
CA VAL A 112 1.46 15.73 -35.03
C VAL A 112 1.70 16.35 -36.39
N ASP A 113 0.64 16.62 -37.15
CA ASP A 113 0.73 17.37 -38.42
C ASP A 113 0.64 18.89 -38.21
N SER A 114 0.69 19.66 -39.29
CA SER A 114 0.60 21.12 -39.27
C SER A 114 -0.70 21.65 -38.67
N ASP A 115 -1.77 20.87 -38.75
CA ASP A 115 -3.11 21.23 -38.28
C ASP A 115 -3.37 20.72 -36.85
N ASN A 116 -2.31 20.30 -36.14
CA ASN A 116 -2.38 19.73 -34.79
C ASN A 116 -3.23 18.44 -34.69
N ASN A 117 -3.39 17.69 -35.78
CA ASN A 117 -4.02 16.38 -35.73
C ASN A 117 -3.02 15.33 -35.22
N CYS A 118 -3.49 14.50 -34.29
CA CYS A 118 -2.72 13.44 -33.67
C CYS A 118 -3.02 12.10 -34.33
N LYS A 119 -2.00 11.43 -34.88
CA LYS A 119 -2.08 10.04 -35.35
C LYS A 119 -1.19 9.14 -34.51
N LEU A 120 -1.76 8.10 -33.88
CA LEU A 120 -0.99 7.17 -33.06
C LEU A 120 0.10 6.49 -33.92
N LEU A 121 1.36 6.62 -33.50
CA LEU A 121 2.50 5.95 -34.11
C LEU A 121 2.89 4.73 -33.29
N GLU A 122 3.29 4.98 -32.04
CA GLU A 122 3.90 3.97 -31.19
C GLU A 122 3.28 3.98 -29.80
N ARG A 123 3.12 2.81 -29.19
CA ARG A 123 2.54 2.71 -27.84
C ARG A 123 3.56 2.99 -26.74
N HIS A 124 4.82 2.69 -27.01
CA HIS A 124 5.93 2.97 -26.12
C HIS A 124 7.20 3.18 -26.94
N VAL A 125 8.00 4.20 -26.62
CA VAL A 125 9.30 4.48 -27.23
C VAL A 125 10.23 4.99 -26.12
N TRP A 126 11.50 4.60 -26.16
CA TRP A 126 12.50 5.15 -25.26
C TRP A 126 13.27 6.29 -25.96
N LEU A 127 13.19 7.49 -25.40
CA LEU A 127 14.02 8.62 -25.82
C LEU A 127 15.29 8.64 -24.97
N ASN A 128 16.43 8.31 -25.57
CA ASN A 128 17.70 8.41 -24.86
C ASN A 128 18.07 9.89 -24.65
N THR A 129 18.38 10.27 -23.42
CA THR A 129 18.75 11.66 -23.09
C THR A 129 19.98 12.14 -23.85
N LYS A 130 20.87 11.24 -24.29
CA LYS A 130 22.02 11.57 -25.12
C LYS A 130 21.66 12.05 -26.52
N TYR A 131 20.42 11.86 -26.97
CA TYR A 131 19.98 12.34 -28.28
C TYR A 131 19.24 13.68 -28.20
N ILE A 132 19.02 14.19 -26.98
CA ILE A 132 18.42 15.51 -26.78
C ILE A 132 19.46 16.57 -27.13
N LYS A 133 19.22 17.28 -28.23
CA LYS A 133 20.08 18.34 -28.74
C LYS A 133 19.80 19.66 -28.03
N HIS A 134 18.54 19.99 -27.87
CA HIS A 134 18.09 21.30 -27.39
C HIS A 134 16.70 21.22 -26.75
N THR A 135 16.36 22.17 -25.89
CA THR A 135 15.00 22.42 -25.39
C THR A 135 14.59 23.86 -25.66
N ILE A 136 13.36 24.10 -26.11
CA ILE A 136 12.87 25.45 -26.40
C ILE A 136 12.55 26.21 -25.11
N THR A 137 11.91 25.53 -24.16
CA THR A 137 11.77 26.04 -22.78
C THR A 137 13.04 25.66 -22.01
N ASN A 138 13.82 26.62 -21.53
CA ASN A 138 15.11 26.37 -20.88
C ASN A 138 15.24 27.15 -19.55
N PRO A 139 15.42 26.48 -18.40
CA PRO A 139 15.46 25.03 -18.19
C PRO A 139 14.10 24.35 -18.42
N GLN A 140 14.11 23.12 -18.93
CA GLN A 140 12.90 22.28 -18.94
C GLN A 140 12.98 21.24 -17.82
N SER A 141 11.97 21.21 -16.95
CA SER A 141 11.75 20.10 -16.04
C SER A 141 10.64 19.20 -16.57
N ILE A 142 10.78 17.89 -16.38
CA ILE A 142 9.84 16.88 -16.87
C ILE A 142 9.51 15.95 -15.72
N ALA A 143 8.24 15.64 -15.51
CA ALA A 143 7.75 14.66 -14.55
C ALA A 143 6.94 13.54 -15.23
N VAL A 144 6.81 12.39 -14.56
CA VAL A 144 5.92 11.33 -15.01
C VAL A 144 4.47 11.84 -14.98
N GLY A 145 3.73 11.58 -16.06
CA GLY A 145 2.37 12.05 -16.30
C GLY A 145 2.28 13.33 -17.14
N ASP A 146 3.39 14.03 -17.38
CA ASP A 146 3.43 15.17 -18.29
C ASP A 146 3.11 14.73 -19.73
N ALA A 147 2.45 15.61 -20.48
CA ALA A 147 2.57 15.57 -21.93
C ALA A 147 3.94 16.14 -22.32
N ILE A 148 4.55 15.60 -23.36
CA ILE A 148 5.85 16.07 -23.88
C ILE A 148 5.76 16.16 -25.39
N LYS A 149 6.15 17.32 -25.93
CA LYS A 149 6.20 17.63 -27.36
C LYS A 149 7.65 17.69 -27.83
N GLY A 150 7.93 17.14 -29.01
CA GLY A 150 9.27 17.16 -29.58
C GLY A 150 9.30 17.03 -31.09
N VAL A 151 10.47 17.31 -31.64
CA VAL A 151 10.82 17.05 -33.05
C VAL A 151 12.06 16.16 -33.04
N SER A 152 12.02 15.05 -33.77
CA SER A 152 13.12 14.09 -33.82
C SER A 152 13.44 13.63 -35.22
N ASN A 153 14.72 13.50 -35.53
CA ASN A 153 15.14 12.60 -36.60
C ASN A 153 15.03 11.15 -36.12
N ILE A 154 14.76 10.23 -37.04
CA ILE A 154 14.66 8.80 -36.73
C ILE A 154 15.99 8.14 -37.08
N GLY A 155 16.46 7.24 -36.22
CA GLY A 155 17.59 6.36 -36.53
C GLY A 155 17.25 4.91 -36.31
N ILE A 156 18.23 4.04 -36.58
CA ILE A 156 18.12 2.60 -36.37
C ILE A 156 19.01 2.12 -35.23
N TYR A 157 18.57 1.04 -34.60
CA TYR A 157 19.37 0.23 -33.69
C TYR A 157 19.05 -1.24 -33.85
N PHE A 158 19.98 -2.10 -33.45
CA PHE A 158 19.79 -3.54 -33.51
C PHE A 158 19.28 -4.07 -32.17
N GLY A 159 18.16 -4.77 -32.20
CA GLY A 159 17.63 -5.46 -31.04
C GLY A 159 18.46 -6.68 -30.63
N PRO A 160 18.12 -7.33 -29.50
CA PRO A 160 18.86 -8.49 -28.99
C PRO A 160 18.91 -9.69 -29.95
N LYS A 161 17.98 -9.78 -30.90
CA LYS A 161 17.95 -10.82 -31.94
C LYS A 161 18.50 -10.30 -33.28
N LYS A 162 19.32 -9.24 -33.24
CA LYS A 162 19.87 -8.52 -34.41
C LYS A 162 18.80 -7.99 -35.37
N GLU A 163 17.57 -7.82 -34.90
CA GLU A 163 16.50 -7.25 -35.70
C GLU A 163 16.63 -5.72 -35.76
N VAL A 164 16.43 -5.14 -36.95
CA VAL A 164 16.38 -3.68 -37.12
C VAL A 164 15.17 -3.12 -36.36
N LYS A 165 15.42 -2.08 -35.58
CA LYS A 165 14.41 -1.29 -34.88
C LYS A 165 14.68 0.19 -35.09
N TYR A 166 13.63 0.98 -34.97
CA TYR A 166 13.70 2.43 -35.13
C TYR A 166 13.63 3.13 -33.77
N GLU A 167 14.39 4.20 -33.59
CA GLU A 167 14.41 5.01 -32.36
C GLU A 167 14.41 6.51 -32.67
N LEU A 168 13.94 7.31 -31.71
CA LEU A 168 14.09 8.76 -31.75
C LEU A 168 15.57 9.11 -31.53
N ARG A 169 16.19 9.76 -32.52
CA ARG A 169 17.57 10.25 -32.47
C ARG A 169 17.59 11.74 -32.22
N GLU A 170 18.39 12.51 -32.93
CA GLU A 170 18.58 13.95 -32.75
C GLU A 170 17.22 14.58 -32.46
N THR A 171 17.03 15.08 -31.24
CA THR A 171 15.71 15.49 -30.72
C THR A 171 15.79 16.89 -30.13
N VAL A 172 14.83 17.73 -30.53
CA VAL A 172 14.54 19.01 -29.89
C VAL A 172 13.27 18.87 -29.06
N ILE A 173 13.35 19.19 -27.77
CA ILE A 173 12.17 19.23 -26.89
C ILE A 173 11.49 20.58 -27.04
N LEU A 174 10.26 20.57 -27.54
CA LEU A 174 9.46 21.80 -27.67
C LEU A 174 8.90 22.23 -26.30
N GLY A 175 8.57 21.25 -25.45
CA GLY A 175 8.19 21.47 -24.07
C GLY A 175 7.61 20.22 -23.43
N ALA A 176 7.54 20.22 -22.11
CA ALA A 176 6.80 19.22 -21.34
C ALA A 176 5.90 19.90 -20.31
N GLY A 177 4.67 19.42 -20.13
CA GLY A 177 3.73 19.93 -19.14
C GLY A 177 2.27 19.61 -19.39
N ILE A 178 1.40 20.59 -19.15
CA ILE A 178 -0.07 20.43 -19.03
C ILE A 178 -0.78 21.34 -20.03
N PHE A 179 -1.87 20.85 -20.63
CA PHE A 179 -2.73 21.67 -21.49
C PHE A 179 -3.74 22.47 -20.65
N VAL A 180 -4.03 23.69 -21.10
CA VAL A 180 -4.99 24.60 -20.47
C VAL A 180 -5.91 25.19 -21.53
N GLY A 181 -7.22 25.09 -21.31
CA GLY A 181 -8.24 25.60 -22.22
C GLY A 181 -9.63 25.64 -21.56
N PRO A 182 -10.71 25.87 -22.33
CA PRO A 182 -12.07 25.98 -21.82
C PRO A 182 -12.63 24.65 -21.26
N ASP A 183 -13.68 24.76 -20.45
CA ASP A 183 -14.29 23.69 -19.63
C ASP A 183 -14.82 22.46 -20.41
N GLU A 184 -14.98 22.57 -21.73
CA GLU A 184 -15.39 21.43 -22.57
C GLU A 184 -14.25 20.42 -22.75
N ARG A 185 -14.00 19.62 -21.71
CA ARG A 185 -13.13 18.46 -21.81
C ARG A 185 -13.82 17.41 -22.67
N ASN A 186 -13.31 17.19 -23.88
CA ASN A 186 -13.67 16.03 -24.67
C ASN A 186 -13.03 14.77 -24.04
N ASP A 187 -13.85 13.88 -23.47
CA ASP A 187 -13.42 12.61 -22.88
C ASP A 187 -12.71 11.66 -23.86
N GLN A 188 -12.79 11.94 -25.16
CA GLN A 188 -12.21 11.11 -26.22
C GLN A 188 -10.87 11.66 -26.75
N LYS A 189 -10.57 12.95 -26.59
CA LYS A 189 -9.33 13.57 -27.08
C LYS A 189 -9.03 14.86 -26.34
N THR A 190 -7.78 15.05 -25.94
CA THR A 190 -7.27 16.37 -25.56
C THR A 190 -6.96 17.16 -26.82
N ASP A 191 -7.53 18.35 -26.95
CA ASP A 191 -7.17 19.26 -28.03
C ASP A 191 -5.82 19.93 -27.72
N ILE A 192 -4.81 19.56 -28.52
CA ILE A 192 -3.41 19.94 -28.32
C ILE A 192 -3.06 21.32 -28.89
N SER A 193 -4.03 22.03 -29.50
CA SER A 193 -3.93 23.43 -29.93
C SER A 193 -4.01 24.42 -28.77
N HIS A 194 -4.59 23.97 -27.65
CA HIS A 194 -4.70 24.73 -26.40
C HIS A 194 -3.36 25.12 -25.81
N LYS A 195 -3.40 26.10 -24.90
CA LYS A 195 -2.22 26.63 -24.21
C LYS A 195 -1.48 25.50 -23.51
N PHE A 196 -0.16 25.46 -23.66
CA PHE A 196 0.67 24.40 -23.10
C PHE A 196 1.61 24.99 -22.04
N ILE A 197 1.30 24.72 -20.77
CA ILE A 197 2.04 25.23 -19.62
C ILE A 197 3.19 24.29 -19.29
N THR A 198 4.42 24.79 -19.41
CA THR A 198 5.64 23.97 -19.30
C THR A 198 6.50 24.27 -18.06
N ASP A 199 6.29 25.43 -17.44
CA ASP A 199 7.12 26.04 -16.40
C ASP A 199 6.54 25.93 -14.98
N TYR A 200 5.43 25.21 -14.79
CA TYR A 200 4.87 24.96 -13.47
C TYR A 200 5.78 24.10 -12.58
N ASP A 201 5.73 24.33 -11.26
CA ASP A 201 6.57 23.62 -10.29
C ASP A 201 6.09 22.17 -10.10
N ARG A 202 6.99 21.23 -10.37
CA ARG A 202 6.78 19.78 -10.20
C ARG A 202 7.24 19.28 -8.84
N HIS A 203 7.59 20.19 -7.94
CA HIS A 203 8.15 19.92 -6.63
C HIS A 203 9.30 18.90 -6.71
N ASN A 204 9.23 17.82 -5.93
CA ASN A 204 10.24 16.76 -5.92
C ASN A 204 9.86 15.57 -6.83
N ASP A 205 8.91 15.72 -7.75
CA ASP A 205 8.41 14.65 -8.65
C ASP A 205 9.00 14.71 -10.07
N TRP A 206 9.85 15.70 -10.36
CA TRP A 206 10.60 15.73 -11.63
C TRP A 206 11.44 14.46 -11.80
N ILE A 207 11.65 14.03 -13.04
CA ILE A 207 12.49 12.88 -13.38
C ILE A 207 13.65 13.27 -14.28
N LEU A 208 13.51 14.34 -15.05
CA LEU A 208 14.53 14.89 -15.94
C LEU A 208 14.51 16.41 -15.88
N LYS A 209 15.70 17.02 -15.81
CA LYS A 209 15.94 18.45 -16.02
C LYS A 209 16.88 18.58 -17.20
N ILE A 210 16.52 19.42 -18.16
CA ILE A 210 17.26 19.66 -19.39
C ILE A 210 17.68 21.13 -19.40
N ASN A 211 18.96 21.37 -19.63
CA ASN A 211 19.52 22.70 -19.83
C ASN A 211 20.26 22.75 -21.17
N ASN A 212 20.01 23.79 -21.95
CA ASN A 212 20.82 24.07 -23.13
C ASN A 212 22.26 24.43 -22.74
N LYS A 213 23.20 24.37 -23.71
CA LYS A 213 24.58 24.78 -23.45
C LYS A 213 24.68 26.30 -23.30
N LYS A 214 25.73 26.78 -22.61
CA LYS A 214 26.03 28.21 -22.53
C LYS A 214 26.19 28.75 -23.95
N ASN A 215 25.41 29.78 -24.29
CA ASN A 215 25.31 30.48 -25.60
C ASN A 215 24.30 29.90 -26.62
N ASP A 216 23.44 28.97 -26.23
CA ASP A 216 22.35 28.51 -27.12
C ASP A 216 21.25 29.58 -27.26
N THR A 217 20.66 29.65 -28.46
CA THR A 217 19.69 30.67 -28.89
C THR A 217 18.37 30.55 -28.12
N PHE A 218 17.92 31.66 -27.54
CA PHE A 218 16.58 31.76 -26.96
C PHE A 218 15.57 32.20 -28.03
N PHE A 219 14.48 31.45 -28.16
CA PHE A 219 13.40 31.77 -29.09
C PHE A 219 12.25 32.43 -28.34
N SER A 220 11.84 33.64 -28.76
CA SER A 220 10.68 34.34 -28.20
C SER A 220 9.34 33.88 -28.79
N LYS A 221 9.39 33.12 -29.89
CA LYS A 221 8.25 32.52 -30.61
C LYS A 221 8.57 31.06 -30.95
N SER A 222 7.56 30.31 -31.39
CA SER A 222 7.76 28.94 -31.90
C SER A 222 8.81 28.93 -33.02
N PRO A 223 9.83 28.06 -32.96
CA PRO A 223 10.87 28.01 -33.99
C PRO A 223 10.29 27.61 -35.35
N THR A 224 10.80 28.24 -36.40
CA THR A 224 10.54 27.88 -37.80
C THR A 224 11.13 26.50 -38.14
N THR A 225 10.67 25.91 -39.25
CA THR A 225 11.21 24.63 -39.74
C THR A 225 12.73 24.69 -39.94
N HIS A 226 13.26 25.78 -40.49
CA HIS A 226 14.69 25.97 -40.71
C HIS A 226 15.49 26.02 -39.39
N GLU A 227 14.96 26.71 -38.38
CA GLU A 227 15.56 26.75 -37.04
C GLU A 227 15.54 25.36 -36.37
N LEU A 228 14.44 24.61 -36.49
CA LEU A 228 14.36 23.24 -35.99
C LEU A 228 15.39 22.33 -36.66
N THR A 229 15.53 22.39 -37.99
CA THR A 229 16.55 21.63 -38.72
C THR A 229 17.96 21.97 -38.24
N SER A 230 18.23 23.25 -37.99
CA SER A 230 19.52 23.72 -37.48
C SER A 230 19.82 23.18 -36.08
N LEU A 231 18.82 23.18 -35.18
CA LEU A 231 18.93 22.64 -33.83
C LEU A 231 19.14 21.11 -33.81
N LEU A 232 18.48 20.38 -34.73
CA LEU A 232 18.66 18.94 -34.87
C LEU A 232 20.07 18.58 -35.35
N ALA A 233 20.71 19.45 -36.14
CA ALA A 233 22.05 19.26 -36.68
C ALA A 233 23.19 19.59 -35.70
N LEU A 234 22.89 20.09 -34.49
CA LEU A 234 23.91 20.45 -33.50
C LEU A 234 24.83 19.25 -33.17
N SER A 235 26.14 19.46 -33.16
CA SER A 235 27.13 18.42 -32.83
C SER A 235 27.10 18.03 -31.34
N GLY A 236 26.65 18.94 -30.47
CA GLY A 236 26.50 18.74 -29.03
C GLY A 236 25.16 18.15 -28.59
N THR A 237 25.02 17.90 -27.29
CA THR A 237 23.76 17.52 -26.63
C THR A 237 23.48 18.48 -25.48
N ALA A 238 22.21 18.64 -25.11
CA ALA A 238 21.82 19.39 -23.94
C ALA A 238 22.38 18.74 -22.65
N PHE A 239 22.60 19.55 -21.61
CA PHE A 239 22.93 19.06 -20.28
C PHE A 239 21.68 18.47 -19.64
N THR A 240 21.80 17.24 -19.13
CA THR A 240 20.67 16.56 -18.49
C THR A 240 21.03 16.15 -17.07
N ASN A 241 20.12 16.42 -16.14
CA ASN A 241 20.16 15.89 -14.78
C ASN A 241 18.89 15.08 -14.56
N TYR A 242 18.98 13.96 -13.87
CA TYR A 242 17.87 13.04 -13.72
C TYR A 242 17.79 12.47 -12.32
N GLN A 243 16.57 12.09 -11.95
CA GLN A 243 16.33 11.30 -10.74
C GLN A 243 15.29 10.22 -11.05
N ARG A 244 15.32 9.15 -10.27
CA ARG A 244 14.37 8.05 -10.47
C ARG A 244 12.95 8.52 -10.15
N SER A 245 12.00 8.08 -10.98
CA SER A 245 10.56 8.26 -10.70
C SER A 245 10.19 7.69 -9.33
N LYS A 246 9.35 8.43 -8.58
CA LYS A 246 8.69 7.96 -7.37
C LYS A 246 7.37 7.21 -7.66
N HIS A 247 6.87 7.32 -8.89
CA HIS A 247 5.67 6.66 -9.33
C HIS A 247 5.96 5.26 -9.86
N GLN A 248 4.93 4.40 -9.86
CA GLN A 248 5.03 3.02 -10.33
C GLN A 248 5.56 2.95 -11.77
N SER A 249 6.60 2.14 -12.00
CA SER A 249 7.20 1.98 -13.33
C SER A 249 6.24 1.34 -14.34
N TYR A 250 6.47 1.52 -15.65
CA TYR A 250 5.65 0.87 -16.67
C TYR A 250 5.60 -0.65 -16.51
N ILE A 251 6.73 -1.28 -16.15
CA ILE A 251 6.83 -2.72 -15.91
C ILE A 251 5.96 -3.11 -14.72
N GLU A 252 6.03 -2.37 -13.61
CA GLU A 252 5.22 -2.62 -12.42
C GLU A 252 3.72 -2.45 -12.72
N ARG A 253 3.30 -1.36 -13.39
CA ARG A 253 1.90 -1.13 -13.79
C ARG A 253 1.38 -2.27 -14.66
N SER A 254 2.22 -2.73 -15.58
CA SER A 254 1.91 -3.80 -16.49
C SER A 254 1.77 -5.19 -15.86
N LEU A 255 2.60 -5.50 -14.87
CA LEU A 255 2.52 -6.75 -14.11
C LEU A 255 1.25 -6.77 -13.26
N ALA A 256 0.90 -5.64 -12.63
CA ALA A 256 -0.35 -5.48 -11.88
C ALA A 256 -1.58 -5.76 -12.76
N HIS A 257 -1.62 -5.21 -13.98
CA HIS A 257 -2.71 -5.48 -14.94
C HIS A 257 -2.84 -6.95 -15.32
N LYS A 258 -1.72 -7.63 -15.60
CA LYS A 258 -1.72 -9.06 -15.92
C LYS A 258 -2.27 -9.89 -14.75
N ALA A 259 -1.92 -9.55 -13.52
CA ALA A 259 -2.46 -10.21 -12.32
C ALA A 259 -3.98 -10.00 -12.19
N ILE A 260 -4.47 -8.78 -12.43
CA ILE A 260 -5.90 -8.46 -12.41
C ILE A 260 -6.66 -9.22 -13.51
N LYS A 261 -6.13 -9.28 -14.74
CA LYS A 261 -6.76 -10.03 -15.85
C LYS A 261 -6.84 -11.54 -15.58
N LYS A 262 -5.76 -12.16 -15.07
CA LYS A 262 -5.77 -13.58 -14.68
C LYS A 262 -6.81 -13.86 -13.57
N ARG A 263 -7.02 -12.91 -12.66
CA ARG A 263 -8.05 -12.99 -11.61
C ARG A 263 -9.48 -12.82 -12.14
N LYS A 264 -9.74 -11.91 -13.09
CA LYS A 264 -11.05 -11.80 -13.76
C LYS A 264 -11.42 -13.06 -14.56
N GLN A 265 -10.42 -13.75 -15.12
CA GLN A 265 -10.63 -15.05 -15.77
C GLN A 265 -10.93 -16.17 -14.76
N LYS A 266 -10.31 -16.15 -13.56
CA LYS A 266 -10.64 -17.08 -12.45
C LYS A 266 -11.94 -16.74 -11.71
N ALA A 267 -12.35 -15.48 -11.66
CA ALA A 267 -13.59 -15.01 -11.05
C ALA A 267 -14.86 -15.36 -11.85
N LYS A 268 -14.72 -15.99 -13.03
CA LYS A 268 -15.83 -16.68 -13.71
C LYS A 268 -16.12 -18.08 -13.13
N SER A 269 -15.44 -18.50 -12.06
CA SER A 269 -15.72 -19.73 -11.32
C SER A 269 -16.45 -19.39 -9.99
N PRO A 270 -17.45 -20.17 -9.54
CA PRO A 270 -18.53 -19.67 -8.67
C PRO A 270 -18.20 -19.37 -7.21
N ASN A 271 -16.98 -19.65 -6.72
CA ASN A 271 -16.70 -19.74 -5.28
C ASN A 271 -15.61 -18.78 -4.79
N PHE A 272 -15.84 -17.47 -4.78
CA PHE A 272 -14.83 -16.55 -4.23
C PHE A 272 -15.35 -15.27 -3.57
N THR A 273 -16.14 -15.40 -2.49
CA THR A 273 -16.59 -14.27 -1.66
C THR A 273 -15.95 -14.18 -0.27
N ARG A 274 -14.90 -14.96 0.05
CA ARG A 274 -14.30 -14.97 1.40
C ARG A 274 -12.88 -14.43 1.57
N GLU A 275 -12.12 -14.14 0.51
CA GLU A 275 -10.70 -13.75 0.65
C GLU A 275 -10.40 -12.24 0.56
N VAL A 276 -11.42 -11.36 0.61
CA VAL A 276 -11.21 -9.91 0.41
C VAL A 276 -10.56 -9.19 1.61
N LYS A 277 -10.42 -9.82 2.78
CA LYS A 277 -9.91 -9.13 3.99
C LYS A 277 -8.41 -9.31 4.29
N ASN A 278 -7.69 -10.24 3.66
CA ASN A 278 -6.28 -10.54 4.02
C ASN A 278 -5.22 -10.00 3.03
N ILE A 279 -5.60 -9.22 2.01
CA ILE A 279 -4.69 -8.88 0.89
C ILE A 279 -3.96 -7.53 1.05
N LYS A 280 -4.18 -6.76 2.13
CA LYS A 280 -3.35 -5.56 2.40
C LYS A 280 -1.89 -5.92 2.76
N HIS A 281 -1.64 -7.10 3.33
CA HIS A 281 -0.29 -7.50 3.76
C HIS A 281 0.56 -8.21 2.70
N SER A 282 -0.03 -8.76 1.63
CA SER A 282 0.71 -9.56 0.64
C SER A 282 1.22 -8.78 -0.58
N VAL A 283 0.66 -7.59 -0.88
CA VAL A 283 1.10 -6.75 -2.02
C VAL A 283 2.43 -6.06 -1.75
N HIS A 284 2.74 -5.70 -0.50
CA HIS A 284 4.08 -5.22 -0.13
C HIS A 284 5.16 -6.31 -0.24
N GLN A 285 4.79 -7.59 -0.18
CA GLN A 285 5.75 -8.70 -0.27
C GLN A 285 6.13 -9.04 -1.72
N THR A 286 5.36 -8.65 -2.73
CA THR A 286 5.63 -9.02 -4.14
C THR A 286 6.52 -8.00 -4.89
N ILE A 287 6.69 -6.78 -4.37
CA ILE A 287 7.47 -5.70 -5.01
C ILE A 287 8.99 -5.92 -4.86
N ASN A 288 9.42 -6.74 -3.90
CA ASN A 288 10.83 -6.98 -3.63
C ASN A 288 11.51 -7.97 -4.61
N HIS A 289 10.79 -8.52 -5.58
CA HIS A 289 11.28 -9.62 -6.42
C HIS A 289 11.68 -9.27 -7.87
N THR A 290 11.72 -7.99 -8.28
CA THR A 290 12.07 -7.59 -9.66
C THR A 290 13.28 -6.66 -9.85
N ARG A 291 14.10 -6.41 -8.82
CA ARG A 291 15.47 -5.90 -9.10
C ARG A 291 16.33 -7.04 -9.66
N SER A 292 17.33 -6.70 -10.47
CA SER A 292 18.39 -7.65 -10.81
C SER A 292 18.94 -8.28 -9.53
N LEU A 293 19.18 -9.58 -9.52
CA LEU A 293 19.79 -10.27 -8.38
C LEU A 293 21.14 -9.60 -8.08
N GLN A 294 21.23 -8.87 -6.96
CA GLN A 294 22.47 -8.23 -6.53
C GLN A 294 23.16 -9.14 -5.53
N ARG A 295 24.46 -9.35 -5.71
CA ARG A 295 25.30 -10.17 -4.85
C ARG A 295 26.22 -9.29 -4.02
N TYR A 296 26.39 -9.68 -2.77
CA TYR A 296 27.12 -8.92 -1.76
C TYR A 296 27.98 -9.86 -0.91
N HIS A 297 29.05 -9.30 -0.37
CA HIS A 297 29.84 -9.88 0.70
C HIS A 297 29.61 -9.08 1.97
N ALA A 298 29.46 -9.77 3.10
CA ALA A 298 29.24 -9.11 4.39
C ALA A 298 29.73 -9.96 5.55
N GLN A 299 29.73 -9.38 6.75
CA GLN A 299 29.93 -10.11 7.99
C GLN A 299 28.60 -10.30 8.72
N PHE A 300 28.36 -11.52 9.21
CA PHE A 300 27.24 -11.76 10.11
C PHE A 300 27.48 -11.04 11.45
N SER A 301 26.50 -10.26 11.90
CA SER A 301 26.57 -9.57 13.18
C SER A 301 25.81 -10.32 14.28
N ARG A 302 24.49 -10.49 14.13
CA ARG A 302 23.65 -11.15 15.15
C ARG A 302 22.28 -11.55 14.62
N TYR A 303 21.65 -12.49 15.33
CA TYR A 303 20.22 -12.73 15.27
C TYR A 303 19.45 -11.77 16.19
N PHE A 304 18.24 -11.39 15.79
CA PHE A 304 17.34 -10.57 16.61
C PHE A 304 15.88 -10.79 16.22
N TYR A 305 14.95 -10.33 17.05
CA TYR A 305 13.54 -10.27 16.70
C TYR A 305 13.02 -8.84 16.86
N TYR A 306 11.93 -8.49 16.18
CA TYR A 306 11.20 -7.24 16.38
C TYR A 306 9.70 -7.52 16.51
N ASN A 307 8.94 -6.55 17.02
CA ASN A 307 7.50 -6.65 17.17
C ASN A 307 6.80 -5.98 15.98
N ASP A 308 5.96 -6.70 15.25
CA ASP A 308 5.22 -6.13 14.11
C ASP A 308 4.01 -5.28 14.56
N GLN A 309 3.32 -4.64 13.61
CA GLN A 309 2.17 -3.78 13.90
C GLN A 309 0.99 -4.51 14.59
N ASN A 310 0.99 -5.84 14.54
CA ASN A 310 -0.03 -6.70 15.15
C ASN A 310 0.46 -7.30 16.49
N GLY A 311 1.67 -6.95 16.96
CA GLY A 311 2.24 -7.48 18.19
C GLY A 311 2.87 -8.87 18.04
N ASN A 312 3.20 -9.31 16.82
CA ASN A 312 3.90 -10.58 16.61
C ASN A 312 5.42 -10.40 16.58
N PHE A 313 6.14 -11.33 17.21
CA PHE A 313 7.59 -11.40 17.10
C PHE A 313 8.05 -11.95 15.75
N VAL A 314 8.94 -11.23 15.07
CA VAL A 314 9.46 -11.59 13.74
C VAL A 314 10.98 -11.76 13.80
N PRO A 315 11.52 -12.97 13.53
CA PRO A 315 12.96 -13.25 13.63
C PRO A 315 13.74 -12.75 12.41
N CYS A 316 14.89 -12.15 12.67
CA CYS A 316 15.70 -11.40 11.71
C CYS A 316 17.21 -11.60 11.96
N VAL A 317 18.01 -11.23 10.96
CA VAL A 317 19.48 -11.20 11.00
C VAL A 317 20.00 -9.82 10.66
N LYS A 318 21.09 -9.41 11.30
CA LYS A 318 21.86 -8.21 10.95
C LYS A 318 23.17 -8.61 10.31
N PHE A 319 23.47 -8.02 9.16
CA PHE A 319 24.79 -8.05 8.54
C PHE A 319 25.45 -6.68 8.63
N VAL A 320 26.78 -6.66 8.65
CA VAL A 320 27.62 -5.46 8.70
C VAL A 320 28.73 -5.55 7.66
N ASP A 321 29.38 -4.42 7.39
CA ASP A 321 30.51 -4.30 6.45
C ASP A 321 30.17 -4.90 5.07
N ILE A 322 29.18 -4.29 4.40
CA ILE A 322 28.58 -4.85 3.19
C ILE A 322 29.26 -4.28 1.95
N PHE A 323 29.87 -5.15 1.17
CA PHE A 323 30.55 -4.85 -0.09
C PHE A 323 29.82 -5.49 -1.27
N ASN A 324 29.87 -4.88 -2.44
CA ASN A 324 29.40 -5.50 -3.69
C ASN A 324 30.45 -6.47 -4.26
N GLU A 325 30.14 -7.13 -5.39
CA GLU A 325 31.08 -8.01 -6.11
C GLU A 325 32.35 -7.30 -6.61
N LEU A 326 32.34 -5.96 -6.71
CA LEU A 326 33.52 -5.14 -7.06
C LEU A 326 34.34 -4.74 -5.83
N ASN A 327 33.99 -5.28 -4.65
CA ASN A 327 34.61 -4.95 -3.36
C ASN A 327 34.48 -3.47 -2.94
N GLU A 328 33.46 -2.78 -3.45
CA GLU A 328 33.12 -1.42 -3.05
C GLU A 328 32.17 -1.46 -1.85
N SER A 329 32.39 -0.61 -0.85
CA SER A 329 31.50 -0.52 0.31
C SER A 329 30.15 0.06 -0.10
N VAL A 330 29.06 -0.67 0.17
CA VAL A 330 27.70 -0.30 -0.23
C VAL A 330 26.85 0.13 0.96
N SER A 331 27.05 -0.50 2.12
CA SER A 331 26.34 -0.15 3.35
C SER A 331 27.11 -0.63 4.58
N GLN A 332 27.01 0.12 5.68
CA GLN A 332 27.57 -0.29 6.97
C GLN A 332 26.78 -1.42 7.62
N ASN A 333 25.48 -1.50 7.36
CA ASN A 333 24.64 -2.58 7.87
C ASN A 333 23.43 -2.84 6.97
N ALA A 334 22.89 -4.06 7.08
CA ALA A 334 21.61 -4.41 6.51
C ALA A 334 20.91 -5.47 7.37
N PHE A 335 19.59 -5.49 7.28
CA PHE A 335 18.77 -6.32 8.15
C PHE A 335 17.74 -7.15 7.37
N PHE A 336 17.78 -8.47 7.49
CA PHE A 336 16.93 -9.38 6.71
C PHE A 336 16.05 -10.25 7.60
N LYS A 337 14.90 -10.69 7.07
CA LYS A 337 14.10 -11.73 7.75
C LYS A 337 14.81 -13.08 7.62
N ILE A 338 14.71 -13.92 8.65
CA ILE A 338 15.15 -15.32 8.52
C ILE A 338 14.18 -16.04 7.57
N ASN A 339 14.75 -16.67 6.55
CA ASN A 339 13.99 -17.33 5.49
C ASN A 339 14.71 -18.63 5.04
N PRO A 340 14.11 -19.47 4.17
CA PRO A 340 14.63 -20.81 3.88
C PRO A 340 16.12 -20.90 3.48
N PRO A 341 16.69 -19.98 2.67
CA PRO A 341 18.12 -19.98 2.38
C PRO A 341 19.01 -19.84 3.63
N LEU A 342 18.63 -18.97 4.58
CA LEU A 342 19.34 -18.81 5.85
C LEU A 342 19.21 -20.03 6.76
N ILE A 343 18.00 -20.64 6.80
CA ILE A 343 17.74 -21.86 7.58
C ILE A 343 18.61 -23.01 7.06
N LYS A 344 18.67 -23.18 5.73
CA LYS A 344 19.48 -24.22 5.08
C LYS A 344 20.98 -24.04 5.31
N LEU A 345 21.45 -22.79 5.43
CA LEU A 345 22.86 -22.50 5.72
C LEU A 345 23.26 -22.96 7.14
N GLY A 346 22.36 -22.83 8.11
CA GLY A 346 22.60 -23.15 9.51
C GLY A 346 23.05 -21.94 10.35
N ARG A 347 23.49 -22.21 11.57
CA ARG A 347 23.75 -21.23 12.62
C ARG A 347 25.03 -20.46 12.36
N LEU A 348 24.91 -19.17 12.07
CA LEU A 348 26.02 -18.25 11.88
C LEU A 348 26.53 -17.73 13.23
N LYS A 349 27.85 -17.49 13.30
CA LYS A 349 28.52 -16.85 14.44
C LYS A 349 28.94 -15.42 14.08
N PRO A 350 28.91 -14.47 15.03
CA PRO A 350 29.37 -13.11 14.80
C PRO A 350 30.76 -13.05 14.14
N GLY A 351 30.92 -12.18 13.14
CA GLY A 351 32.16 -12.01 12.37
C GLY A 351 32.33 -12.96 11.18
N MET A 352 31.48 -13.98 11.04
CA MET A 352 31.55 -14.89 9.89
C MET A 352 31.29 -14.14 8.56
N LYS A 353 32.21 -14.26 7.62
CA LYS A 353 32.06 -13.77 6.25
C LYS A 353 31.05 -14.60 5.47
N ILE A 354 30.09 -13.93 4.87
CA ILE A 354 29.04 -14.51 4.05
C ILE A 354 29.01 -13.84 2.69
N SER A 355 28.53 -14.59 1.70
CA SER A 355 28.12 -14.04 0.41
C SER A 355 26.63 -14.25 0.28
N PHE A 356 25.87 -13.21 -0.04
CA PHE A 356 24.41 -13.32 -0.17
C PHE A 356 23.90 -12.54 -1.36
N SER A 357 22.73 -12.94 -1.85
CA SER A 357 22.06 -12.24 -2.93
C SER A 357 20.65 -11.82 -2.54
N THR A 358 20.25 -10.64 -2.99
CA THR A 358 18.89 -10.13 -2.78
C THR A 358 18.44 -9.31 -3.99
N ARG A 359 17.13 -9.24 -4.20
CA ARG A 359 16.48 -8.35 -5.17
C ARG A 359 15.94 -7.08 -4.49
N ALA A 360 16.24 -6.89 -3.23
CA ALA A 360 15.87 -5.75 -2.40
C ALA A 360 16.77 -4.54 -2.61
N LYS A 361 16.36 -3.36 -2.10
CA LYS A 361 17.38 -2.39 -1.63
C LYS A 361 17.95 -2.98 -0.34
N LEU A 362 19.25 -2.81 -0.08
CA LEU A 362 19.80 -3.18 1.23
C LEU A 362 18.97 -2.47 2.32
N PRO A 363 18.29 -3.25 3.19
CA PRO A 363 17.45 -2.70 4.23
C PRO A 363 18.32 -2.15 5.37
N ASN A 364 18.48 -0.82 5.43
CA ASN A 364 19.38 -0.18 6.38
C ASN A 364 18.70 0.19 7.72
N GLN A 365 17.37 0.00 7.83
CA GLN A 365 16.62 0.20 9.07
C GLN A 365 16.12 -1.15 9.62
N SER A 366 15.88 -1.25 10.93
CA SER A 366 15.32 -2.44 11.56
C SER A 366 13.88 -2.74 11.14
N GLU A 367 13.17 -1.78 10.57
CA GLU A 367 11.77 -1.92 10.14
C GLU A 367 11.65 -2.28 8.65
N ASP A 368 12.57 -1.78 7.83
CA ASP A 368 12.73 -2.20 6.44
C ASP A 368 13.31 -3.61 6.43
N LYS A 369 12.55 -4.63 6.04
CA LYS A 369 12.99 -6.02 6.09
C LYS A 369 12.69 -6.72 4.80
N ASP A 370 13.72 -7.24 4.15
CA ASP A 370 13.60 -8.01 2.93
C ASP A 370 14.11 -9.44 3.07
N GLN A 371 13.97 -10.23 2.01
CA GLN A 371 14.38 -11.63 1.94
C GLN A 371 15.70 -11.81 1.17
N ILE A 372 16.49 -12.78 1.64
CA ILE A 372 17.70 -13.25 0.95
C ILE A 372 17.31 -14.36 -0.03
N ILE A 373 17.87 -14.37 -1.23
CA ILE A 373 17.54 -15.35 -2.27
C ILE A 373 18.55 -16.50 -2.26
N GLU A 374 19.84 -16.18 -2.25
CA GLU A 374 20.92 -17.14 -2.07
C GLU A 374 21.86 -16.65 -0.97
N ILE A 375 22.44 -17.58 -0.23
CA ILE A 375 23.48 -17.30 0.75
C ILE A 375 24.47 -18.45 0.81
N SER A 376 25.75 -18.11 0.92
CA SER A 376 26.84 -19.04 1.12
C SER A 376 27.86 -18.46 2.10
N THR A 377 28.70 -19.34 2.62
CA THR A 377 29.77 -19.00 3.55
C THR A 377 31.03 -19.73 3.10
N ASN A 378 32.20 -19.11 3.27
CA ASN A 378 33.48 -19.70 2.86
C ASN A 378 34.05 -20.64 3.94
N TYR A 379 33.30 -20.89 5.01
CA TYR A 379 33.73 -21.75 6.10
C TYR A 379 33.51 -23.22 5.73
N PRO A 380 34.54 -24.08 5.83
CA PRO A 380 34.48 -25.47 5.38
C PRO A 380 33.68 -26.40 6.31
N THR A 381 33.36 -25.96 7.53
CA THR A 381 32.62 -26.75 8.52
C THR A 381 31.11 -26.63 8.35
N LYS A 382 30.42 -27.78 8.36
CA LYS A 382 28.95 -27.83 8.38
C LYS A 382 28.45 -27.11 9.63
N LEU A 383 27.66 -26.05 9.44
CA LEU A 383 27.10 -25.27 10.53
C LEU A 383 26.01 -26.06 11.27
N SER A 384 25.86 -25.80 12.57
CA SER A 384 24.78 -26.37 13.38
C SER A 384 23.42 -25.98 12.77
N PRO A 385 22.41 -26.86 12.76
CA PRO A 385 21.10 -26.50 12.25
C PRO A 385 20.44 -25.40 13.12
N ILE A 386 19.50 -24.67 12.51
CA ILE A 386 18.61 -23.74 13.22
C ILE A 386 17.15 -24.12 12.98
N PRO A 387 16.21 -23.68 13.82
CA PRO A 387 14.79 -23.98 13.63
C PRO A 387 14.23 -23.43 12.32
N ASP A 388 13.21 -24.10 11.80
CA ASP A 388 12.49 -23.76 10.57
C ASP A 388 11.12 -23.11 10.83
N THR A 389 10.60 -23.23 12.05
CA THR A 389 9.37 -22.57 12.49
C THR A 389 9.67 -21.21 13.12
N ASN A 390 8.76 -20.24 12.90
CA ASN A 390 8.90 -18.89 13.45
C ASN A 390 9.03 -18.93 14.98
N ASP A 391 8.15 -19.64 15.66
CA ASP A 391 8.12 -19.66 17.13
C ASP A 391 9.41 -20.23 17.73
N ALA A 392 9.93 -21.32 17.17
CA ALA A 392 11.20 -21.90 17.63
C ALA A 392 12.41 -21.02 17.26
N LEU A 393 12.38 -20.31 16.13
CA LEU A 393 13.42 -19.34 15.77
C LEU A 393 13.45 -18.17 16.76
N VAL A 394 12.28 -17.61 17.10
CA VAL A 394 12.16 -16.57 18.11
C VAL A 394 12.66 -17.08 19.46
N GLY A 395 12.29 -18.31 19.83
CA GLY A 395 12.78 -18.98 21.03
C GLY A 395 14.29 -19.15 21.08
N MET A 396 14.92 -19.54 19.96
CA MET A 396 16.37 -19.62 19.85
C MET A 396 17.04 -18.26 20.13
N ILE A 397 16.48 -17.19 19.55
CA ILE A 397 17.02 -15.82 19.70
C ILE A 397 16.82 -15.30 21.13
N MET A 398 15.66 -15.55 21.73
CA MET A 398 15.36 -15.19 23.12
C MET A 398 16.28 -15.93 24.09
N ARG A 399 16.51 -17.23 23.84
CA ARG A 399 17.46 -18.03 24.59
C ARG A 399 18.87 -17.45 24.52
N ASP A 400 19.34 -17.11 23.32
CA ASP A 400 20.68 -16.53 23.12
C ASP A 400 20.85 -15.17 23.80
N ARG A 401 19.74 -14.46 24.03
CA ARG A 401 19.69 -13.18 24.75
C ARG A 401 19.41 -13.32 26.25
N ASN A 402 19.17 -14.54 26.72
CA ASN A 402 18.70 -14.83 28.08
C ASN A 402 17.41 -14.07 28.46
N ASP A 403 16.49 -13.98 27.49
CA ASP A 403 15.24 -13.23 27.59
C ASP A 403 14.08 -14.15 28.02
N GLN A 404 13.74 -14.10 29.31
CA GLN A 404 12.78 -15.00 29.96
C GLN A 404 11.54 -14.27 30.48
N THR A 405 11.04 -13.27 29.75
CA THR A 405 9.78 -12.62 30.14
C THR A 405 8.57 -13.56 29.97
N PRO A 406 7.45 -13.33 30.69
CA PRO A 406 6.27 -14.20 30.63
C PRO A 406 5.74 -14.49 29.23
N ASP A 407 5.69 -13.45 28.40
CA ASP A 407 5.18 -13.54 27.04
C ASP A 407 6.16 -14.24 26.08
N HIS A 408 7.40 -14.47 26.52
CA HIS A 408 8.47 -15.08 25.74
C HIS A 408 8.60 -16.61 25.99
N LEU A 409 8.02 -17.11 27.09
CA LEU A 409 8.15 -18.53 27.49
C LEU A 409 7.63 -19.50 26.42
N ILE A 410 6.54 -19.16 25.74
CA ILE A 410 5.96 -20.01 24.69
C ILE A 410 6.95 -20.24 23.56
N PHE A 411 7.74 -19.23 23.20
CA PHE A 411 8.76 -19.32 22.16
C PHE A 411 9.95 -20.15 22.65
N LEU A 412 10.38 -19.96 23.90
CA LEU A 412 11.44 -20.77 24.51
C LEU A 412 11.08 -22.25 24.55
N GLU A 413 9.82 -22.60 24.89
CA GLU A 413 9.36 -23.99 24.90
C GLU A 413 9.32 -24.56 23.47
N LYS A 414 8.86 -23.79 22.48
CA LYS A 414 8.89 -24.19 21.07
C LYS A 414 10.31 -24.47 20.56
N TYR A 415 11.30 -23.70 21.02
CA TYR A 415 12.71 -23.98 20.72
C TYR A 415 13.22 -25.25 21.41
N LYS A 416 12.82 -25.47 22.66
CA LYS A 416 13.16 -26.70 23.40
C LYS A 416 12.59 -27.95 22.75
N GLU A 417 11.31 -27.93 22.36
CA GLU A 417 10.68 -29.00 21.57
C GLU A 417 11.48 -29.28 20.28
N TRP A 418 11.83 -28.23 19.54
CA TRP A 418 12.62 -28.36 18.31
C TRP A 418 13.99 -29.01 18.56
N CYS A 419 14.70 -28.61 19.62
CA CYS A 419 15.97 -29.20 19.98
C CYS A 419 15.85 -30.70 20.31
N GLN A 420 14.80 -31.10 21.04
CA GLN A 420 14.52 -32.50 21.35
C GLN A 420 14.25 -33.31 20.09
N THR A 421 13.41 -32.80 19.18
CA THR A 421 13.10 -33.49 17.91
C THR A 421 14.32 -33.60 16.99
N ASN A 422 15.25 -32.66 17.04
CA ASN A 422 16.42 -32.59 16.15
C ASN A 422 17.74 -33.01 16.82
N ASN A 423 17.68 -33.67 17.99
CA ASN A 423 18.84 -34.11 18.78
C ASN A 423 19.90 -33.02 18.98
N GLN A 424 19.47 -31.77 19.23
CA GLN A 424 20.37 -30.65 19.50
C GLN A 424 20.56 -30.44 21.01
N PRO A 425 21.78 -30.10 21.47
CA PRO A 425 22.05 -29.91 22.89
C PRO A 425 21.33 -28.66 23.44
N LEU A 426 20.46 -28.85 24.44
CA LEU A 426 19.90 -27.74 25.22
C LEU A 426 20.94 -27.31 26.26
N THR A 427 21.55 -26.15 26.07
CA THR A 427 22.63 -25.67 26.94
C THR A 427 22.14 -24.82 28.12
N GLN A 428 20.83 -24.60 28.28
CA GLN A 428 20.23 -23.89 29.43
C GLN A 428 18.78 -24.32 29.66
N ASN A 429 18.42 -24.60 30.92
CA ASN A 429 17.04 -24.82 31.33
C ASN A 429 16.30 -23.48 31.42
N ILE A 430 15.12 -23.39 30.80
CA ILE A 430 14.16 -22.32 31.02
C ILE A 430 13.91 -22.26 32.53
N ASN A 431 14.03 -21.09 33.17
CA ASN A 431 13.78 -20.95 34.61
C ASN A 431 12.36 -20.39 34.82
N PRO A 432 11.33 -21.25 34.95
CA PRO A 432 9.94 -20.81 35.09
C PRO A 432 9.69 -19.96 36.34
N ALA A 433 10.59 -19.95 37.33
CA ALA A 433 10.44 -19.18 38.57
C ALA A 433 10.46 -17.65 38.41
N LYS A 434 10.79 -17.12 37.23
CA LYS A 434 10.83 -15.66 36.95
C LYS A 434 9.54 -15.10 36.34
N VAL A 435 8.53 -15.92 36.11
CA VAL A 435 7.32 -15.56 35.38
C VAL A 435 6.08 -15.88 36.20
N LYS A 436 5.17 -14.90 36.30
CA LYS A 436 3.86 -15.10 36.91
C LYS A 436 2.92 -15.77 35.90
N SER A 437 2.73 -17.07 36.07
CA SER A 437 1.91 -17.96 35.24
C SER A 437 1.04 -18.81 36.15
N PHE A 438 -0.06 -19.30 35.60
CA PHE A 438 -1.09 -19.98 36.38
C PHE A 438 -1.51 -21.27 35.69
N ASN A 439 -1.52 -22.38 36.42
CA ASN A 439 -2.10 -23.62 35.95
C ASN A 439 -3.65 -23.54 35.98
N LYS A 440 -4.33 -24.55 35.42
CA LYS A 440 -5.80 -24.55 35.36
C LYS A 440 -6.47 -24.52 36.74
N GLU A 441 -5.85 -25.09 37.77
CA GLU A 441 -6.38 -25.08 39.13
C GLU A 441 -6.31 -23.68 39.73
N GLU A 442 -5.18 -23.00 39.60
CA GLU A 442 -4.97 -21.63 40.06
C GLU A 442 -5.94 -20.65 39.36
N ILE A 443 -6.15 -20.79 38.05
CA ILE A 443 -7.12 -19.98 37.30
C ILE A 443 -8.55 -20.27 37.76
N SER A 444 -8.88 -21.56 37.98
CA SER A 444 -10.20 -21.97 38.45
C SER A 444 -10.50 -21.40 39.84
N GLN A 445 -9.52 -21.40 40.74
CA GLN A 445 -9.61 -20.80 42.07
C GLN A 445 -9.75 -19.27 41.98
N GLN A 446 -8.88 -18.61 41.20
CA GLN A 446 -8.87 -17.15 41.06
C GLN A 446 -10.18 -16.61 40.47
N LEU A 447 -10.74 -17.29 39.47
CA LEU A 447 -11.94 -16.83 38.77
C LEU A 447 -13.24 -17.50 39.27
N ASN A 448 -13.14 -18.30 40.35
CA ASN A 448 -14.24 -19.05 40.93
C ASN A 448 -15.04 -19.86 39.90
N LEU A 449 -14.32 -20.67 39.10
CA LEU A 449 -14.87 -21.53 38.06
C LEU A 449 -14.67 -23.00 38.42
N THR A 450 -15.59 -23.86 37.99
CA THR A 450 -15.31 -25.30 37.97
C THR A 450 -14.36 -25.64 36.81
N GLY A 451 -13.54 -26.68 36.95
CA GLY A 451 -12.62 -27.12 35.89
C GLY A 451 -13.32 -27.32 34.54
N MET A 452 -14.53 -27.89 34.52
CA MET A 452 -15.35 -28.02 33.30
C MET A 452 -15.77 -26.67 32.69
N GLN A 453 -16.06 -25.65 33.51
CA GLN A 453 -16.42 -24.33 33.01
C GLN A 453 -15.22 -23.63 32.38
N LEU A 454 -14.06 -23.73 33.04
CA LEU A 454 -12.80 -23.22 32.54
C LEU A 454 -12.43 -23.89 31.21
N GLU A 455 -12.49 -25.23 31.14
CA GLU A 455 -12.16 -25.98 29.92
C GLU A 455 -13.03 -25.57 28.72
N LYS A 456 -14.34 -25.41 28.94
CA LYS A 456 -15.26 -24.92 27.90
C LYS A 456 -14.94 -23.50 27.43
N ILE A 457 -14.46 -22.64 28.32
CA ILE A 457 -14.07 -21.27 27.96
C ILE A 457 -12.75 -21.28 27.20
N ILE A 458 -11.76 -22.04 27.66
CA ILE A 458 -10.48 -22.24 26.97
C ILE A 458 -10.71 -22.76 25.55
N GLN A 459 -11.54 -23.79 25.38
CA GLN A 459 -11.88 -24.33 24.06
C GLN A 459 -12.61 -23.31 23.18
N LYS A 460 -13.58 -22.59 23.74
CA LYS A 460 -14.34 -21.55 23.00
C LYS A 460 -13.42 -20.43 22.51
N LEU A 461 -12.52 -19.96 23.38
CA LEU A 461 -11.59 -18.88 23.10
C LEU A 461 -10.34 -19.35 22.33
N GLN A 462 -10.19 -20.67 22.15
CA GLN A 462 -9.01 -21.30 21.53
C GLN A 462 -7.70 -20.88 22.22
N LEU A 463 -7.73 -20.74 23.55
CA LEU A 463 -6.56 -20.35 24.34
C LEU A 463 -5.53 -21.49 24.34
N LYS A 464 -4.27 -21.14 24.08
CA LYS A 464 -3.13 -22.06 24.15
C LYS A 464 -2.35 -21.82 25.45
N PRO A 465 -1.80 -22.88 26.07
CA PRO A 465 -0.91 -22.71 27.20
C PRO A 465 0.36 -21.96 26.80
N ALA A 466 0.87 -21.15 27.72
CA ALA A 466 2.13 -20.44 27.58
C ALA A 466 3.32 -21.40 27.63
N TYR A 467 3.26 -22.43 28.47
CA TYR A 467 4.22 -23.53 28.48
C TYR A 467 3.61 -24.74 29.17
N THR A 468 4.28 -25.89 29.03
CA THR A 468 3.94 -27.12 29.74
C THR A 468 5.11 -27.51 30.61
N ASN A 469 4.87 -27.74 31.90
CA ASN A 469 5.87 -28.27 32.82
C ASN A 469 5.30 -29.49 33.52
N ALA A 470 6.03 -30.61 33.53
CA ALA A 470 5.58 -31.86 34.15
C ALA A 470 4.14 -32.30 33.76
N ASN A 471 3.78 -32.17 32.48
CA ASN A 471 2.44 -32.44 31.93
C ASN A 471 1.31 -31.50 32.39
N GLU A 472 1.61 -30.44 33.12
CA GLU A 472 0.65 -29.39 33.47
C GLU A 472 0.76 -28.20 32.52
N GLU A 473 -0.40 -27.70 32.10
CA GLU A 473 -0.54 -26.54 31.23
C GLU A 473 -0.60 -25.25 32.03
N TYR A 474 0.31 -24.32 31.76
CA TYR A 474 0.36 -23.01 32.42
C TYR A 474 -0.04 -21.90 31.44
N PHE A 475 -0.90 -20.98 31.87
CA PHE A 475 -1.37 -19.84 31.09
C PHE A 475 -0.83 -18.52 31.65
N ASN A 476 -0.74 -17.50 30.79
CA ASN A 476 -0.27 -16.18 31.19
C ASN A 476 -1.43 -15.27 31.65
N GLU A 477 -1.10 -14.10 32.22
CA GLU A 477 -2.10 -13.13 32.68
C GLU A 477 -3.05 -12.64 31.55
N ASN A 478 -2.59 -12.63 30.28
CA ASN A 478 -3.45 -12.22 29.17
C ASN A 478 -4.56 -13.25 28.89
N SER A 479 -4.26 -14.54 28.97
CA SER A 479 -5.25 -15.61 28.90
C SER A 479 -6.30 -15.44 30.01
N ILE A 480 -5.88 -15.10 31.23
CA ILE A 480 -6.78 -14.84 32.36
C ILE A 480 -7.72 -13.66 32.05
N LYS A 481 -7.19 -12.53 31.57
CA LYS A 481 -8.00 -11.35 31.19
C LYS A 481 -9.03 -11.66 30.10
N GLN A 482 -8.72 -12.57 29.17
CA GLN A 482 -9.67 -12.99 28.13
C GLN A 482 -10.78 -13.86 28.70
N ILE A 483 -10.45 -14.75 29.65
CA ILE A 483 -11.43 -15.56 30.37
C ILE A 483 -12.36 -14.66 31.18
N GLU A 484 -11.82 -13.67 31.91
CA GLU A 484 -12.60 -12.67 32.67
C GLU A 484 -13.62 -11.93 31.79
N LYS A 485 -13.19 -11.48 30.60
CA LYS A 485 -14.09 -10.81 29.63
C LYS A 485 -15.24 -11.71 29.17
N GLU A 486 -14.96 -12.97 28.87
CA GLU A 486 -15.98 -13.95 28.46
C GLU A 486 -16.94 -14.28 29.62
N LEU A 487 -16.44 -14.33 30.86
CA LEU A 487 -17.30 -14.48 32.05
C LEU A 487 -18.22 -13.28 32.22
N HIS A 488 -17.69 -12.06 32.09
CA HIS A 488 -18.48 -10.84 32.16
C HIS A 488 -19.56 -10.81 31.08
N LEU A 489 -19.23 -11.18 29.83
CA LEU A 489 -20.18 -11.32 28.72
C LEU A 489 -21.28 -12.35 29.02
N ARG A 490 -20.92 -13.52 29.58
CA ARG A 490 -21.90 -14.57 29.93
C ARG A 490 -22.82 -14.13 31.06
N GLN A 491 -22.28 -13.45 32.06
CA GLN A 491 -23.08 -12.91 33.16
C GLN A 491 -24.03 -11.82 32.65
N MET A 492 -23.55 -10.94 31.77
CA MET A 492 -24.36 -9.95 31.06
C MET A 492 -25.50 -10.63 30.26
N LEU A 493 -25.19 -11.62 29.43
CA LEU A 493 -26.19 -12.35 28.63
C LEU A 493 -27.20 -13.13 29.49
N ARG A 494 -26.78 -13.67 30.64
CA ARG A 494 -27.68 -14.35 31.59
C ARG A 494 -28.63 -13.37 32.26
N ASN A 495 -28.15 -12.20 32.66
CA ASN A 495 -28.98 -11.14 33.23
C ASN A 495 -29.98 -10.61 32.18
N ILE A 496 -29.55 -10.47 30.92
CA ILE A 496 -30.40 -10.07 29.79
C ILE A 496 -31.48 -11.13 29.49
N ARG A 497 -31.14 -12.43 29.50
CA ARG A 497 -32.12 -13.53 29.24
C ARG A 497 -33.20 -13.67 30.31
N ARG A 498 -32.95 -13.22 31.54
CA ARG A 498 -33.97 -13.20 32.61
C ARG A 498 -35.06 -12.14 32.36
N ASN A 499 -34.78 -11.11 31.57
CA ASN A 499 -35.75 -10.10 31.17
C ASN A 499 -36.35 -10.47 29.79
N LYS A 500 -37.49 -11.16 29.83
CA LYS A 500 -38.19 -11.80 28.68
C LYS A 500 -38.24 -10.97 27.39
N VAL A 501 -37.97 -11.66 26.28
CA VAL A 501 -38.33 -11.32 24.90
C VAL A 501 -39.85 -11.22 24.76
N MET A 502 -40.37 -10.13 24.18
CA MET A 502 -41.71 -10.10 23.59
C MET A 502 -41.63 -9.63 22.13
N THR A 503 -42.30 -10.38 21.26
CA THR A 503 -42.56 -10.07 19.86
C THR A 503 -43.98 -9.52 19.71
N ARG A 504 -44.14 -8.25 19.35
CA ARG A 504 -45.10 -7.79 18.32
C ARG A 504 -45.01 -6.28 18.06
N GLU A 505 -45.38 -5.96 16.82
CA GLU A 505 -45.35 -4.68 16.13
C GLU A 505 -46.23 -3.60 16.78
N SER A 506 -45.79 -2.34 16.70
CA SER A 506 -46.68 -1.19 16.57
C SER A 506 -45.91 -0.03 15.92
N PHE A 507 -46.32 0.32 14.70
CA PHE A 507 -46.04 1.61 14.08
C PHE A 507 -46.75 2.69 14.92
N ILE A 508 -46.06 3.78 15.23
CA ILE A 508 -46.69 4.94 15.87
C ILE A 508 -47.05 5.95 14.78
N ASP A 509 -48.34 6.29 14.75
CA ASP A 509 -48.94 7.35 13.93
C ASP A 509 -48.54 8.73 14.46
N LYS A 510 -48.22 9.65 13.55
CA LYS A 510 -47.53 10.93 13.79
C LYS A 510 -48.43 12.07 14.30
N SER A 511 -49.64 11.77 14.79
CA SER A 511 -50.68 12.81 14.94
C SER A 511 -51.13 13.13 16.36
N GLN A 512 -50.61 12.52 17.43
CA GLN A 512 -51.03 12.87 18.79
C GLN A 512 -49.86 12.93 19.79
N ILE A 513 -49.35 14.14 20.00
CA ILE A 513 -48.29 14.45 20.95
C ILE A 513 -48.73 15.65 21.79
N THR A 514 -49.05 15.43 23.06
CA THR A 514 -49.06 16.50 24.08
C THR A 514 -48.61 15.96 25.44
N LYS A 515 -47.47 16.53 25.88
CA LYS A 515 -46.95 16.70 27.25
C LYS A 515 -47.14 15.55 28.25
N ALA A 516 -46.03 14.89 28.59
CA ALA A 516 -45.83 14.36 29.94
C ALA A 516 -44.39 14.63 30.43
N SER A 517 -44.30 15.63 31.30
CA SER A 517 -43.15 15.99 32.12
C SER A 517 -42.91 15.00 33.28
N LYS A 518 -41.64 14.94 33.71
CA LYS A 518 -41.10 14.39 34.97
C LYS A 518 -40.94 12.87 35.06
N ILE A 519 -39.89 12.32 34.45
CA ILE A 519 -39.32 11.07 34.96
C ILE A 519 -37.79 11.04 34.75
N ASN A 520 -37.04 10.68 35.80
CA ASN A 520 -35.57 10.75 35.89
C ASN A 520 -34.87 9.65 35.08
N HIS A 521 -34.94 9.69 33.75
CA HIS A 521 -34.50 8.57 32.91
C HIS A 521 -33.55 8.94 31.76
N THR A 522 -32.72 7.97 31.38
CA THR A 522 -31.86 8.03 30.20
C THR A 522 -32.73 8.18 28.95
N ILE A 523 -32.49 9.24 28.18
CA ILE A 523 -33.21 9.55 26.96
C ILE A 523 -32.46 8.92 25.78
N LEU A 524 -33.16 8.10 25.00
CA LEU A 524 -32.68 7.44 23.78
C LEU A 524 -33.31 8.11 22.56
N MET A 525 -32.47 8.51 21.61
CA MET A 525 -32.91 9.18 20.38
C MET A 525 -32.73 8.27 19.17
N THR A 526 -33.81 8.12 18.41
CA THR A 526 -33.88 7.33 17.18
C THR A 526 -34.36 8.19 16.02
N SER A 527 -34.38 7.65 14.80
CA SER A 527 -35.04 8.31 13.66
C SER A 527 -36.56 8.42 13.78
N TYR A 528 -37.16 7.67 14.72
CA TYR A 528 -38.62 7.57 14.88
C TYR A 528 -39.17 8.44 16.01
N GLY A 529 -38.29 8.95 16.88
CA GLY A 529 -38.69 9.74 18.04
C GLY A 529 -37.69 9.64 19.19
N GLN A 530 -38.05 10.31 20.28
CA GLN A 530 -37.33 10.28 21.56
C GLN A 530 -38.05 9.33 22.52
N TYR A 531 -37.26 8.55 23.26
CA TYR A 531 -37.75 7.58 24.23
C TYR A 531 -36.95 7.69 25.51
N TYR A 532 -37.46 7.17 26.63
CA TYR A 532 -36.70 7.07 27.87
C TYR A 532 -36.78 5.67 28.47
N THR A 533 -35.77 5.31 29.27
CA THR A 533 -35.71 4.02 29.95
C THR A 533 -34.99 4.13 31.28
N GLU A 534 -35.49 3.42 32.29
CA GLU A 534 -34.86 3.30 33.60
C GLU A 534 -33.81 2.17 33.63
N GLU A 535 -33.84 1.28 32.64
CA GLU A 535 -32.96 0.09 32.56
C GLU A 535 -31.47 0.47 32.43
N LEU A 536 -31.18 1.71 32.03
CA LEU A 536 -29.83 2.20 31.76
C LEU A 536 -29.33 3.20 32.80
N ASP A 537 -30.17 3.63 33.74
CA ASP A 537 -29.85 4.75 34.64
C ASP A 537 -28.74 4.43 35.66
N ILE A 538 -28.48 3.14 35.89
CA ILE A 538 -27.42 2.67 36.80
C ILE A 538 -26.02 2.58 36.15
N TYR A 539 -25.92 2.85 34.84
CA TYR A 539 -24.69 2.68 34.08
C TYR A 539 -24.08 4.03 33.68
N THR A 540 -22.75 4.10 33.56
CA THR A 540 -22.09 5.32 33.10
C THR A 540 -22.36 5.57 31.61
N ALA A 541 -22.22 6.82 31.14
CA ALA A 541 -22.34 7.13 29.71
C ALA A 541 -21.40 6.27 28.84
N ARG A 542 -20.19 5.98 29.33
CA ARG A 542 -19.25 5.11 28.63
C ARG A 542 -19.79 3.69 28.48
N ASP A 543 -20.37 3.15 29.55
CA ASP A 543 -20.91 1.80 29.58
C ASP A 543 -22.14 1.68 28.68
N ILE A 544 -23.07 2.63 28.76
CA ILE A 544 -24.26 2.70 27.90
C ILE A 544 -23.85 2.75 26.42
N LYS A 545 -22.88 3.60 26.08
CA LYS A 545 -22.37 3.72 24.72
C LYS A 545 -21.79 2.41 24.20
N ASN A 546 -20.98 1.73 25.01
CA ASN A 546 -20.39 0.44 24.64
C ASN A 546 -21.47 -0.63 24.49
N MET A 547 -22.41 -0.72 25.45
CA MET A 547 -23.52 -1.67 25.44
C MET A 547 -24.38 -1.55 24.18
N ILE A 548 -24.78 -0.32 23.81
CA ILE A 548 -25.60 -0.12 22.60
C ILE A 548 -24.77 -0.40 21.34
N THR A 549 -23.51 0.06 21.28
CA THR A 549 -22.63 -0.17 20.12
C THR A 549 -22.40 -1.67 19.88
N GLU A 550 -22.15 -2.44 20.93
CA GLU A 550 -22.00 -3.89 20.86
C GLU A 550 -23.31 -4.57 20.45
N ALA A 551 -24.44 -4.17 21.02
CA ALA A 551 -25.76 -4.69 20.65
C ALA A 551 -26.08 -4.46 19.16
N LYS A 552 -25.61 -3.35 18.56
CA LYS A 552 -25.76 -3.12 17.11
C LYS A 552 -25.00 -4.13 16.24
N THR A 553 -23.90 -4.70 16.74
CA THR A 553 -23.08 -5.67 16.00
C THR A 553 -23.65 -7.09 16.01
N ILE A 554 -24.63 -7.36 16.88
CA ILE A 554 -25.27 -8.67 16.98
C ILE A 554 -26.22 -8.88 15.77
N PRO A 555 -26.20 -10.06 15.10
CA PRO A 555 -27.07 -10.34 13.96
C PRO A 555 -28.57 -10.32 14.29
N LEU A 556 -28.93 -10.58 15.55
CA LEU A 556 -30.32 -10.56 16.04
C LEU A 556 -30.83 -9.14 16.27
N ASN A 557 -32.13 -8.93 16.05
CA ASN A 557 -32.81 -7.69 16.40
C ASN A 557 -32.89 -7.59 17.94
N PHE A 558 -31.97 -6.85 18.54
CA PHE A 558 -31.98 -6.53 19.98
C PHE A 558 -32.90 -5.34 20.23
N TYR A 559 -33.82 -5.47 21.20
CA TYR A 559 -34.79 -4.44 21.55
C TYR A 559 -34.61 -3.97 23.00
N LEU A 560 -34.70 -2.67 23.22
CA LEU A 560 -34.73 -2.03 24.54
C LEU A 560 -36.17 -1.67 24.88
N LYS A 561 -36.57 -1.96 26.11
CA LYS A 561 -37.86 -1.53 26.65
C LYS A 561 -37.74 -0.06 27.03
N VAL A 562 -38.61 0.75 26.44
CA VAL A 562 -38.60 2.19 26.60
C VAL A 562 -40.01 2.72 26.75
N ARG A 563 -40.13 3.98 27.12
CA ARG A 563 -41.39 4.72 27.09
C ARG A 563 -41.24 5.92 26.16
N ASP A 564 -42.28 6.20 25.40
CA ASP A 564 -42.34 7.38 24.54
C ASP A 564 -42.48 8.65 25.39
N VAL A 565 -41.71 9.68 25.04
CA VAL A 565 -41.69 10.99 25.71
C VAL A 565 -43.06 11.68 25.62
N ASP A 566 -43.81 11.41 24.55
CA ASP A 566 -44.99 12.19 24.20
C ASP A 566 -46.31 11.66 24.79
N ASN A 567 -46.37 10.37 25.12
CA ASN A 567 -47.60 9.71 25.58
C ASN A 567 -47.38 8.67 26.70
N ASN A 568 -46.15 8.50 27.20
CA ASN A 568 -45.77 7.54 28.25
C ASN A 568 -46.18 6.09 27.93
N ARG A 569 -46.38 5.74 26.65
CA ARG A 569 -46.68 4.36 26.25
C ARG A 569 -45.41 3.53 26.28
N LEU A 570 -45.54 2.31 26.79
CA LEU A 570 -44.48 1.31 26.77
C LEU A 570 -44.22 0.87 25.32
N ASN A 571 -42.97 0.96 24.89
CA ASN A 571 -42.51 0.61 23.56
C ASN A 571 -41.23 -0.25 23.63
N TYR A 572 -40.89 -0.86 22.50
CA TYR A 572 -39.66 -1.61 22.32
C TYR A 572 -38.90 -1.10 21.10
N ILE A 573 -37.72 -0.52 21.30
CA ILE A 573 -36.91 0.04 20.20
C ILE A 573 -35.70 -0.85 19.89
N LYS A 574 -35.41 -1.05 18.61
CA LYS A 574 -34.20 -1.78 18.20
C LYS A 574 -32.96 -0.96 18.56
N ALA A 575 -31.93 -1.57 19.17
CA ALA A 575 -30.67 -0.87 19.45
C ALA A 575 -30.00 -0.32 18.17
N LYS A 576 -30.18 -1.00 17.02
CA LYS A 576 -29.73 -0.53 15.70
C LYS A 576 -30.33 0.81 15.30
N ASN A 577 -31.50 1.16 15.83
CA ASN A 577 -32.19 2.41 15.51
C ASN A 577 -31.79 3.56 16.44
N ILE A 578 -31.05 3.28 17.52
CA ILE A 578 -30.59 4.30 18.46
C ILE A 578 -29.35 4.97 17.89
N LYS A 579 -29.45 6.27 17.65
CA LYS A 579 -28.35 7.07 17.11
C LYS A 579 -27.62 7.80 18.22
N GLU A 580 -28.34 8.20 19.25
CA GLU A 580 -27.84 9.09 20.29
C GLU A 580 -28.55 8.79 21.61
N PHE A 581 -27.91 9.14 22.73
CA PHE A 581 -28.56 9.13 24.03
C PHE A 581 -28.10 10.29 24.89
N ARG A 582 -28.88 10.61 25.93
CA ARG A 582 -28.61 11.66 26.91
C ARG A 582 -28.95 11.12 28.30
N LEU A 583 -28.06 11.38 29.26
CA LEU A 583 -28.35 11.10 30.67
C LEU A 583 -29.30 12.17 31.22
N PHE A 584 -30.24 11.78 32.07
CA PHE A 584 -31.28 12.67 32.58
C PHE A 584 -30.76 14.01 33.15
N ASN A 585 -29.64 13.97 33.89
CA ASN A 585 -29.03 15.14 34.52
C ASN A 585 -27.88 15.76 33.70
N SER A 586 -27.74 15.41 32.42
CA SER A 586 -26.68 15.91 31.56
C SER A 586 -27.25 16.62 30.34
N SER A 587 -26.76 17.81 30.05
CA SER A 587 -26.97 18.47 28.76
C SER A 587 -26.15 17.82 27.63
N GLU A 588 -25.20 16.95 27.97
CA GLU A 588 -24.34 16.27 27.02
C GLU A 588 -25.09 15.17 26.27
N THR A 589 -25.00 15.21 24.94
CA THR A 589 -25.60 14.21 24.05
C THR A 589 -24.50 13.31 23.51
N TYR A 590 -24.65 12.00 23.69
CA TYR A 590 -23.65 11.00 23.30
C TYR A 590 -24.07 10.31 22.01
N HIS A 591 -23.26 10.47 20.97
CA HIS A 591 -23.49 9.82 19.68
C HIS A 591 -23.01 8.37 19.66
N ILE A 592 -23.84 7.48 19.11
CA ILE A 592 -23.60 6.05 18.96
C ILE A 592 -23.39 5.75 17.48
N LYS A 593 -22.19 5.28 17.14
CA LYS A 593 -21.81 4.96 15.76
C LYS A 593 -22.65 3.84 15.16
#